data_AF-A0A947LS32-F1
#
_entry.id   AF-A0A947LS32-F1
#
_cell.length_a   1.000
_cell.length_b   1.000
_cell.length_c   1.000
_cell.angle_alpha   90.00
_cell.angle_beta   90.00
_cell.angle_gamma   90.00
#
_symmetry.space_group_name_H-M   'P 1'
#
loop_
_entity.id
_entity.type
_entity.pdbx_description
1 polymer ?
#
loop_
_entity_poly.entity_id
_entity_poly.type
_entity_poly.pdbx_seq_one_letter_code
_entity_poly.pdbx_strand_id
1 'polypeptide(L)'
;MHPGLLALQDRLQHVFSDPSLLQRATTHRSFSVDHNERLEFLGDSVLNLAVASLLYQRLSALPEGDLSRVRANLVKQDTLHQLALRLKVSEVLRLGEGESKSGGQQRPSILADALEALIGAVYLDAGYASAEALVHRLFQGVEINPQMQAASKDPKTALQEWLQGRKMKLPQYKVVATVGAAHRQTFDVECDIPELGLTERGIGGSRRAGEQAAAEAMLATLKAKKL
;
A
#
# COMPACT_ATOMS: atom_id res chain seq x y z
N MET A 1 -0.97 12.82 -30.47
CA MET A 1 -1.16 12.39 -29.07
C MET A 1 -2.58 12.75 -28.65
N HIS A 2 -3.31 11.89 -27.92
CA HIS A 2 -4.70 12.13 -27.48
C HIS A 2 -4.78 13.37 -26.56
N PRO A 3 -5.81 14.24 -26.64
CA PRO A 3 -5.90 15.47 -25.82
C PRO A 3 -5.79 15.22 -24.31
N GLY A 4 -6.36 14.11 -23.83
CA GLY A 4 -6.25 13.73 -22.42
C GLY A 4 -4.81 13.42 -21.99
N LEU A 5 -3.99 12.84 -22.88
CA LEU A 5 -2.58 12.55 -22.58
C LEU A 5 -1.74 13.82 -22.56
N LEU A 6 -2.04 14.80 -23.43
CA LEU A 6 -1.41 16.12 -23.36
C LEU A 6 -1.69 16.80 -22.01
N ALA A 7 -2.96 16.81 -21.58
CA ALA A 7 -3.32 17.37 -20.29
C ALA A 7 -2.71 16.59 -19.10
N LEU A 8 -2.44 15.29 -19.25
CA LEU A 8 -1.74 14.52 -18.23
C LEU A 8 -0.27 14.95 -18.11
N GLN A 9 0.42 15.23 -19.22
CA GLN A 9 1.79 15.76 -19.19
C GLN A 9 1.89 17.07 -18.41
N ASP A 10 0.90 17.96 -18.57
CA ASP A 10 0.84 19.22 -17.81
C ASP A 10 0.70 18.95 -16.30
N ARG A 11 -0.14 18.00 -15.90
CA ARG A 11 -0.32 17.61 -14.49
C ARG A 11 0.90 16.91 -13.90
N LEU A 12 1.61 16.12 -14.70
CA LEU A 12 2.90 15.51 -14.32
C LEU A 12 4.04 16.53 -14.30
N GLN A 13 3.86 17.67 -14.98
CA GLN A 13 4.90 18.64 -15.29
C GLN A 13 6.09 17.96 -16.00
N HIS A 14 5.78 17.07 -16.95
CA HIS A 14 6.77 16.34 -17.75
C HIS A 14 6.25 16.18 -19.17
N VAL A 15 6.97 16.75 -20.14
CA VAL A 15 6.70 16.55 -21.57
C VAL A 15 7.56 15.40 -22.06
N PHE A 16 6.93 14.31 -22.47
CA PHE A 16 7.62 13.11 -22.93
C PHE A 16 8.32 13.35 -24.26
N SER A 17 9.60 12.98 -24.31
CA SER A 17 10.36 12.92 -25.57
C SER A 17 9.91 11.74 -26.42
N ASP A 18 9.59 10.61 -25.77
CA ASP A 18 8.92 9.45 -26.37
C ASP A 18 7.46 9.32 -25.91
N PRO A 19 6.48 9.81 -26.71
CA PRO A 19 5.05 9.64 -26.45
C PRO A 19 4.59 8.20 -26.22
N SER A 20 5.30 7.21 -26.74
CA SER A 20 4.92 5.80 -26.61
C SER A 20 5.03 5.31 -25.17
N LEU A 21 5.96 5.86 -24.38
CA LEU A 21 6.12 5.55 -22.97
C LEU A 21 4.89 5.97 -22.15
N LEU A 22 4.40 7.19 -22.38
CA LEU A 22 3.18 7.70 -21.74
C LEU A 22 1.94 6.89 -22.14
N GLN A 23 1.82 6.56 -23.43
CA GLN A 23 0.73 5.73 -23.92
C GLN A 23 0.76 4.33 -23.31
N ARG A 24 1.92 3.70 -23.20
CA ARG A 24 2.08 2.38 -22.59
C ARG A 24 1.79 2.41 -21.09
N ALA A 25 2.28 3.41 -20.36
CA ALA A 25 2.02 3.57 -18.92
C ALA A 25 0.52 3.67 -18.59
N THR A 26 -0.27 4.23 -19.52
CA THR A 26 -1.72 4.36 -19.40
C THR A 26 -2.50 3.23 -20.07
N THR A 27 -1.84 2.13 -20.45
CA THR A 27 -2.48 0.96 -21.10
C THR A 27 -2.44 -0.25 -20.17
N HIS A 28 -3.61 -0.70 -19.73
CA HIS A 28 -3.73 -1.91 -18.91
C HIS A 28 -3.65 -3.18 -19.78
N ARG A 29 -3.20 -4.29 -19.18
CA ARG A 29 -3.10 -5.62 -19.83
C ARG A 29 -4.37 -6.12 -20.50
N SER A 30 -5.54 -5.68 -20.03
CA SER A 30 -6.82 -6.07 -20.65
C SER A 30 -7.08 -5.37 -21.99
N PHE A 31 -6.36 -4.29 -22.28
CA PHE A 31 -6.51 -3.50 -23.50
C PHE A 31 -5.56 -3.95 -24.61
N SER A 32 -4.28 -4.24 -24.29
CA SER A 32 -3.24 -4.59 -25.28
C SER A 32 -2.16 -5.47 -24.68
N VAL A 33 -1.40 -6.17 -25.54
CA VAL A 33 -0.18 -6.91 -25.20
C VAL A 33 0.97 -5.95 -24.84
N ASP A 34 1.00 -4.77 -25.44
CA ASP A 34 1.93 -3.70 -25.04
C ASP A 34 1.26 -2.85 -23.97
N HIS A 35 1.56 -3.17 -22.70
CA HIS A 35 0.90 -2.65 -21.51
C HIS A 35 1.88 -2.21 -20.42
N ASN A 36 1.33 -1.70 -19.32
CA ASN A 36 2.03 -0.99 -18.26
C ASN A 36 2.81 -1.86 -17.24
N GLU A 37 2.48 -3.14 -17.04
CA GLU A 37 3.11 -3.98 -15.96
C GLU A 37 4.66 -3.93 -15.89
N ARG A 38 5.37 -3.85 -17.03
CA ARG A 38 6.84 -3.72 -17.01
C ARG A 38 7.32 -2.34 -16.54
N LEU A 39 6.56 -1.31 -16.87
CA LEU A 39 6.81 0.05 -16.40
C LEU A 39 6.44 0.20 -14.93
N GLU A 40 5.34 -0.44 -14.50
CA GLU A 40 4.92 -0.54 -13.10
C GLU A 40 6.04 -1.14 -12.25
N PHE A 41 6.53 -2.33 -12.62
CA PHE A 41 7.64 -2.99 -11.92
C PHE A 41 8.88 -2.08 -11.74
N LEU A 42 9.26 -1.36 -12.79
CA LEU A 42 10.38 -0.42 -12.74
C LEU A 42 10.04 0.81 -11.89
N GLY A 43 8.83 1.33 -12.05
CA GLY A 43 8.30 2.49 -11.38
C GLY A 43 8.19 2.32 -9.87
N ASP A 44 7.80 1.14 -9.38
CA ASP A 44 7.78 0.80 -7.96
C ASP A 44 9.18 0.95 -7.34
N SER A 45 10.22 0.44 -8.01
CA SER A 45 11.61 0.59 -7.54
C SER A 45 12.05 2.05 -7.48
N VAL A 46 11.71 2.83 -8.51
CA VAL A 46 12.02 4.28 -8.59
C VAL A 46 11.29 5.05 -7.49
N LEU A 47 9.99 4.77 -7.30
CA LEU A 47 9.14 5.34 -6.26
C LEU A 47 9.72 5.04 -4.87
N ASN A 48 10.07 3.79 -4.59
CA ASN A 48 10.62 3.38 -3.30
C ASN A 48 11.92 4.13 -2.97
N LEU A 49 12.82 4.29 -3.95
CA LEU A 49 14.06 5.03 -3.75
C LEU A 49 13.80 6.51 -3.53
N ALA A 50 12.97 7.14 -4.36
CA ALA A 50 12.64 8.56 -4.23
C ALA A 50 11.95 8.89 -2.89
N VAL A 51 11.01 8.05 -2.44
CA VAL A 51 10.39 8.22 -1.12
C VAL A 51 11.38 7.95 0.01
N ALA A 52 12.27 6.97 -0.12
CA ALA A 52 13.33 6.75 0.87
C ALA A 52 14.27 7.96 0.99
N SER A 53 14.69 8.55 -0.14
CA SER A 53 15.49 9.78 -0.18
C SER A 53 14.77 10.95 0.50
N LEU A 54 13.48 11.13 0.20
CA LEU A 54 12.64 12.17 0.82
C LEU A 54 12.58 12.02 2.35
N LEU A 55 12.37 10.79 2.84
CA LEU A 55 12.25 10.51 4.26
C LEU A 55 13.59 10.64 4.98
N TYR A 56 14.69 10.18 4.37
CA TYR A 56 16.03 10.34 4.91
C TYR A 56 16.37 11.81 5.18
N GLN A 57 15.98 12.70 4.26
CA GLN A 57 16.20 14.14 4.41
C GLN A 57 15.24 14.79 5.42
N ARG A 58 13.94 14.47 5.38
CA ARG A 58 12.92 15.13 6.20
C ARG A 58 12.83 14.62 7.64
N LEU A 59 13.14 13.34 7.86
CA LEU A 59 12.98 12.65 9.14
C LEU A 59 14.32 12.11 9.66
N SER A 60 15.39 12.91 9.55
CA SER A 60 16.78 12.51 9.83
C SER A 60 17.04 12.03 11.27
N ALA A 61 16.14 12.35 12.21
CA ALA A 61 16.21 11.89 13.60
C ALA A 61 15.54 10.52 13.84
N LEU A 62 14.79 9.98 12.87
CA LEU A 62 14.10 8.70 13.04
C LEU A 62 15.04 7.51 12.79
N PRO A 63 14.90 6.42 13.57
CA PRO A 63 15.61 5.18 13.31
C PRO A 63 15.10 4.52 12.03
N GLU A 64 15.94 3.66 11.44
CA GLU A 64 15.65 2.94 10.18
C GLU A 64 14.28 2.26 10.19
N GLY A 65 13.92 1.54 11.26
CA GLY A 65 12.67 0.81 11.32
C GLY A 65 11.41 1.69 11.24
N ASP A 66 11.50 2.94 11.71
CA ASP A 66 10.41 3.91 11.59
C ASP A 66 10.39 4.56 10.20
N LEU A 67 11.56 4.84 9.62
CA LEU A 67 11.67 5.30 8.23
C LEU A 67 11.07 4.28 7.25
N SER A 68 11.43 3.00 7.40
CA SER A 68 10.91 1.89 6.60
C SER A 68 9.39 1.76 6.75
N ARG A 69 8.85 2.00 7.94
CA ARG A 69 7.40 2.00 8.22
C ARG A 69 6.67 3.16 7.54
N VAL A 70 7.20 4.38 7.67
CA VAL A 70 6.61 5.55 7.01
C VAL A 70 6.67 5.39 5.50
N ARG A 71 7.79 4.88 4.95
CA ARG A 71 7.90 4.57 3.51
C ARG A 71 6.79 3.62 3.07
N ALA A 72 6.63 2.49 3.75
CA ALA A 72 5.61 1.48 3.42
C ALA A 72 4.18 2.08 3.41
N ASN A 73 3.89 3.03 4.31
CA ASN A 73 2.62 3.75 4.30
C ASN A 73 2.45 4.71 3.12
N LEU A 74 3.53 5.37 2.70
CA LEU A 74 3.49 6.33 1.61
C LEU A 74 3.38 5.65 0.25
N VAL A 75 3.98 4.48 0.09
CA VAL A 75 3.98 3.72 -1.18
C VAL A 75 2.90 2.63 -1.25
N LYS A 76 2.00 2.54 -0.25
CA LYS A 76 0.89 1.57 -0.32
C LYS A 76 -0.16 1.96 -1.35
N GLN A 77 -0.87 0.96 -1.86
CA GLN A 77 -1.95 1.11 -2.84
C GLN A 77 -2.92 2.24 -2.52
N ASP A 78 -3.41 2.34 -1.27
CA ASP A 78 -4.38 3.38 -0.92
C ASP A 78 -3.84 4.80 -1.15
N THR A 79 -2.59 5.04 -0.76
CA THR A 79 -1.94 6.34 -0.95
C THR A 79 -1.72 6.62 -2.44
N LEU A 80 -1.21 5.64 -3.18
CA LEU A 80 -0.96 5.76 -4.62
C LEU A 80 -2.25 5.95 -5.40
N HIS A 81 -3.33 5.28 -5.02
CA HIS A 81 -4.66 5.47 -5.59
C HIS A 81 -5.15 6.91 -5.41
N GLN A 82 -5.01 7.50 -4.21
CA GLN A 82 -5.38 8.90 -3.99
C GLN A 82 -4.56 9.87 -4.85
N LEU A 83 -3.26 9.60 -5.02
CA LEU A 83 -2.40 10.39 -5.90
C LEU A 83 -2.82 10.25 -7.37
N ALA A 84 -3.16 9.03 -7.82
CA ALA A 84 -3.63 8.76 -9.17
C ALA A 84 -4.97 9.46 -9.47
N LEU A 85 -5.89 9.51 -8.49
CA LEU A 85 -7.14 10.27 -8.60
C LEU A 85 -6.89 11.77 -8.73
N ARG A 86 -5.97 12.34 -7.94
CA ARG A 86 -5.58 13.76 -8.04
C ARG A 86 -4.99 14.10 -9.41
N LEU A 87 -4.22 13.18 -9.99
CA LEU A 87 -3.69 13.29 -11.35
C LEU A 87 -4.72 12.98 -12.45
N LYS A 88 -5.95 12.58 -12.09
CA LYS A 88 -7.00 12.19 -13.03
C LYS A 88 -6.53 11.08 -13.99
N VAL A 89 -5.75 10.12 -13.50
CA VAL A 89 -5.26 8.99 -14.30
C VAL A 89 -6.41 8.16 -14.87
N SER A 90 -7.50 8.04 -14.10
CA SER A 90 -8.74 7.38 -14.52
C SER A 90 -9.39 8.01 -15.76
N GLU A 91 -9.06 9.23 -16.17
CA GLU A 91 -9.64 9.84 -17.38
C GLU A 91 -8.91 9.42 -18.66
N VAL A 92 -7.69 8.87 -18.54
CA VAL A 92 -6.82 8.57 -19.69
C VAL A 92 -6.40 7.11 -19.78
N LEU A 93 -6.75 6.32 -18.77
CA LEU A 93 -6.44 4.90 -18.71
C LEU A 93 -7.22 4.12 -19.78
N ARG A 94 -6.51 3.26 -20.51
CA ARG A 94 -7.06 2.39 -21.55
C ARG A 94 -7.29 1.00 -21.00
N LEU A 95 -8.56 0.59 -20.97
CA LEU A 95 -9.01 -0.70 -20.48
C LEU A 95 -9.76 -1.47 -21.57
N GLY A 96 -9.57 -2.79 -21.61
CA GLY A 96 -10.40 -3.67 -22.44
C GLY A 96 -11.88 -3.58 -22.01
N GLU A 97 -12.79 -3.87 -22.94
CA GLU A 97 -14.23 -3.63 -22.76
C GLU A 97 -14.80 -4.31 -21.50
N GLY A 98 -14.40 -5.55 -21.21
CA GLY A 98 -14.84 -6.27 -20.00
C GLY A 98 -14.33 -5.64 -18.69
N GLU A 99 -13.08 -5.16 -18.67
CA GLU A 99 -12.51 -4.50 -17.49
C GLU A 99 -13.15 -3.13 -17.26
N SER A 100 -13.40 -2.39 -18.34
CA SER A 100 -14.12 -1.12 -18.28
C SER A 100 -15.54 -1.29 -17.74
N LYS A 101 -16.31 -2.27 -18.27
CA LYS A 101 -17.69 -2.55 -17.83
C LYS A 101 -17.80 -3.02 -16.37
N SER A 102 -16.75 -3.65 -15.84
CA SER A 102 -16.69 -4.09 -14.43
C SER A 102 -16.15 -3.02 -13.47
N GLY A 103 -15.99 -1.78 -13.94
CA GLY A 103 -15.58 -0.65 -13.11
C GLY A 103 -14.07 -0.49 -12.92
N GLY A 104 -13.25 -1.15 -13.75
CA GLY A 104 -11.79 -1.09 -13.65
C GLY A 104 -11.22 0.33 -13.70
N GLN A 105 -11.92 1.28 -14.34
CA GLN A 105 -11.49 2.69 -14.45
C GLN A 105 -11.33 3.39 -13.09
N GLN A 106 -12.04 2.91 -12.08
CA GLN A 106 -12.03 3.45 -10.71
C GLN A 106 -11.40 2.48 -9.71
N ARG A 107 -10.87 1.33 -10.16
CA ARG A 107 -10.35 0.31 -9.25
C ARG A 107 -9.05 0.81 -8.60
N PRO A 108 -8.92 0.76 -7.25
CA PRO A 108 -7.74 1.26 -6.56
C PRO A 108 -6.42 0.65 -7.03
N SER A 109 -6.38 -0.68 -7.20
CA SER A 109 -5.18 -1.38 -7.65
C SER A 109 -4.73 -0.88 -9.04
N ILE A 110 -5.62 -0.90 -10.02
CA ILE A 110 -5.30 -0.50 -11.40
C ILE A 110 -4.79 0.94 -11.49
N LEU A 111 -5.36 1.85 -10.68
CA LEU A 111 -4.92 3.24 -10.65
C LEU A 111 -3.57 3.43 -9.95
N ALA A 112 -3.30 2.66 -8.89
CA ALA A 112 -1.99 2.64 -8.24
C ALA A 112 -0.91 2.10 -9.20
N ASP A 113 -1.17 0.97 -9.84
CA ASP A 113 -0.25 0.33 -10.80
C ASP A 113 0.05 1.27 -11.99
N ALA A 114 -0.97 1.99 -12.49
CA ALA A 114 -0.80 2.99 -13.54
C ALA A 114 0.03 4.20 -13.08
N LEU A 115 -0.07 4.61 -11.81
CA LEU A 115 0.77 5.68 -11.27
C LEU A 115 2.24 5.25 -11.20
N GLU A 116 2.52 4.04 -10.72
CA GLU A 116 3.86 3.46 -10.72
C GLU A 116 4.41 3.38 -12.16
N ALA A 117 3.60 2.91 -13.10
CA ALA A 117 3.99 2.87 -14.50
C ALA A 117 4.30 4.25 -15.10
N LEU A 118 3.59 5.30 -14.70
CA LEU A 118 3.89 6.68 -15.11
C LEU A 118 5.25 7.14 -14.56
N ILE A 119 5.57 6.80 -13.30
CA ILE A 119 6.88 7.08 -12.71
C ILE A 119 7.98 6.33 -13.47
N GLY A 120 7.76 5.05 -13.75
CA GLY A 120 8.68 4.24 -14.56
C GLY A 120 8.87 4.77 -15.98
N ALA A 121 7.82 5.30 -16.59
CA ALA A 121 7.88 5.94 -17.90
C ALA A 121 8.71 7.23 -17.88
N VAL A 122 8.52 8.11 -16.90
CA VAL A 122 9.33 9.33 -16.74
C VAL A 122 10.81 8.99 -16.49
N TYR A 123 11.06 7.94 -15.70
CA TYR A 123 12.42 7.46 -15.49
C TYR A 123 13.11 7.01 -16.78
N LEU A 124 12.42 6.27 -17.65
CA LEU A 124 12.98 5.85 -18.93
C LEU A 124 13.14 7.01 -19.93
N ASP A 125 12.25 8.00 -19.89
CA ASP A 125 12.28 9.14 -20.79
C ASP A 125 13.36 10.17 -20.43
N ALA A 126 13.55 10.44 -19.12
CA ALA A 126 14.34 11.58 -18.64
C ALA A 126 15.23 11.30 -17.42
N GLY A 127 15.38 10.03 -17.03
CA GLY A 127 16.27 9.60 -15.96
C GLY A 127 15.74 9.81 -14.54
N TYR A 128 16.53 9.35 -13.56
CA TYR A 128 16.14 9.31 -12.15
C TYR A 128 15.84 10.68 -11.55
N ALA A 129 16.64 11.71 -11.84
CA ALA A 129 16.44 13.05 -11.27
C ALA A 129 15.05 13.63 -11.63
N SER A 130 14.59 13.42 -12.87
CA SER A 130 13.27 13.85 -13.33
C SER A 130 12.15 13.06 -12.65
N ALA A 131 12.33 11.75 -12.51
CA ALA A 131 11.37 10.88 -11.84
C ALA A 131 11.27 11.17 -10.31
N GLU A 132 12.40 11.39 -9.64
CA GLU A 132 12.45 11.79 -8.23
C GLU A 132 11.75 13.13 -8.02
N ALA A 133 12.01 14.11 -8.89
CA ALA A 133 11.33 15.40 -8.83
C ALA A 133 9.80 15.26 -9.01
N LEU A 134 9.34 14.38 -9.91
CA LEU A 134 7.93 14.04 -10.05
C LEU A 134 7.39 13.44 -8.73
N VAL A 135 8.03 12.43 -8.16
CA VAL A 135 7.61 11.81 -6.90
C VAL A 135 7.53 12.86 -5.80
N HIS A 136 8.55 13.71 -5.62
CA HIS A 136 8.51 14.78 -4.63
C HIS A 136 7.30 15.71 -4.80
N ARG A 137 6.94 16.10 -6.03
CA ARG A 137 5.75 16.91 -6.32
C ARG A 137 4.46 16.18 -5.94
N LEU A 138 4.34 14.90 -6.26
CA LEU A 138 3.16 14.10 -5.90
C LEU A 138 2.94 14.07 -4.38
N PHE A 139 4.03 13.97 -3.61
CA PHE A 139 3.99 13.89 -2.16
C PHE A 139 4.03 15.26 -1.43
N GLN A 140 4.10 16.40 -2.13
CA GLN A 140 4.17 17.74 -1.49
C GLN A 140 2.96 18.06 -0.59
N GLY A 141 1.79 17.48 -0.87
CA GLY A 141 0.57 17.67 -0.07
C GLY A 141 0.14 16.44 0.72
N VAL A 142 1.02 15.43 0.84
CA VAL A 142 0.78 14.26 1.69
C VAL A 142 1.40 14.56 3.04
N GLU A 143 0.62 14.46 4.11
CA GLU A 143 1.17 14.59 5.45
C GLU A 143 2.24 13.51 5.66
N ILE A 144 3.43 13.90 6.09
CA ILE A 144 4.50 12.98 6.45
C ILE A 144 4.77 13.20 7.93
N ASN A 145 4.29 12.29 8.75
CA ASN A 145 4.43 12.36 10.20
C ASN A 145 5.08 11.05 10.72
N PRO A 146 6.09 11.12 11.61
CA PRO A 146 6.54 9.97 12.40
C PRO A 146 5.43 9.13 13.06
N GLN A 147 4.33 9.77 13.45
CA GLN A 147 3.15 9.10 14.01
C GLN A 147 2.15 8.63 12.96
N MET A 148 2.45 8.74 11.66
CA MET A 148 1.70 8.01 10.64
C MET A 148 1.76 6.54 11.01
N GLN A 149 0.69 6.07 11.65
CA GLN A 149 0.54 4.68 11.97
C GLN A 149 0.70 3.96 10.65
N ALA A 150 1.61 2.97 10.59
CA ALA A 150 1.46 1.88 9.63
C ALA A 150 -0.04 1.59 9.51
N ALA A 151 -0.56 1.21 8.34
CA ALA A 151 -1.72 0.32 8.37
C ALA A 151 -1.44 -0.67 9.51
N SER A 152 -2.18 -0.53 10.62
CA SER A 152 -1.72 -0.88 11.96
C SER A 152 -0.96 -2.18 11.89
N LYS A 153 0.35 -2.20 12.25
CA LYS A 153 1.20 -3.40 12.16
C LYS A 153 0.32 -4.58 12.52
N ASP A 154 0.16 -5.52 11.59
CA ASP A 154 -0.76 -6.65 11.73
C ASP A 154 -0.74 -7.11 13.20
N PRO A 155 -1.85 -7.03 13.95
CA PRO A 155 -1.82 -7.23 15.39
C PRO A 155 -1.19 -8.57 15.80
N LYS A 156 -1.25 -9.59 14.92
CA LYS A 156 -0.56 -10.86 15.16
C LYS A 156 0.95 -10.67 15.08
N THR A 157 1.46 -9.99 14.06
CA THR A 157 2.89 -9.70 13.93
C THR A 157 3.38 -8.84 15.08
N ALA A 158 2.63 -7.79 15.47
CA ALA A 158 3.00 -6.96 16.61
C ALA A 158 3.05 -7.75 17.93
N LEU A 159 2.11 -8.68 18.14
CA LEU A 159 2.11 -9.56 19.31
C LEU A 159 3.28 -10.56 19.28
N GLN A 160 3.57 -11.14 18.12
CA GLN A 160 4.71 -12.04 17.93
C GLN A 160 6.04 -11.35 18.24
N GLU A 161 6.27 -10.14 17.70
CA GLU A 161 7.47 -9.34 17.98
C GLU A 161 7.59 -9.00 19.47
N TRP A 162 6.47 -8.62 20.12
CA TRP A 162 6.45 -8.30 21.55
C TRP A 162 6.87 -9.49 22.43
N LEU A 163 6.40 -10.69 22.09
CA LEU A 163 6.73 -11.94 22.79
C LEU A 163 8.17 -12.38 22.51
N GLN A 164 8.58 -12.37 21.24
CA GLN A 164 9.95 -12.74 20.86
C GLN A 164 10.99 -11.79 21.47
N GLY A 165 10.70 -10.50 21.54
CA GLY A 165 11.55 -9.52 22.23
C GLY A 165 11.75 -9.81 23.72
N ARG A 166 10.82 -10.55 24.33
CA ARG A 166 10.90 -11.05 25.72
C ARG A 166 11.36 -12.51 25.83
N LYS A 167 11.80 -13.11 24.72
CA LYS A 167 12.20 -14.54 24.62
C LYS A 167 11.08 -15.50 25.03
N MET A 168 9.83 -15.08 24.83
CA MET A 168 8.64 -15.87 25.10
C MET A 168 8.22 -16.68 23.87
N LYS A 169 7.43 -17.73 24.10
CA LYS A 169 6.82 -18.51 23.01
C LYS A 169 5.80 -17.67 22.23
N LEU A 170 5.59 -18.05 20.97
CA LEU A 170 4.56 -17.45 20.12
C LEU A 170 3.15 -17.70 20.69
N PRO A 171 2.18 -16.80 20.43
CA PRO A 171 0.82 -16.95 20.91
C PRO A 171 0.10 -18.09 20.17
N GLN A 172 -0.80 -18.78 20.87
CA GLN A 172 -1.60 -19.86 20.31
C GLN A 172 -2.99 -19.34 19.93
N TYR A 173 -3.47 -19.70 18.75
CA TYR A 173 -4.80 -19.30 18.29
C TYR A 173 -5.72 -20.51 18.14
N LYS A 174 -6.97 -20.39 18.57
CA LYS A 174 -7.99 -21.42 18.44
C LYS A 174 -9.34 -20.84 18.07
N VAL A 175 -9.99 -21.37 17.03
CA VAL A 175 -11.38 -21.05 16.73
C VAL A 175 -12.26 -21.75 17.77
N VAL A 176 -12.98 -20.97 18.58
CA VAL A 176 -13.86 -21.48 19.64
C VAL A 176 -15.32 -21.54 19.21
N ALA A 177 -15.73 -20.70 18.26
CA ALA A 177 -17.05 -20.78 17.64
C ALA A 177 -17.02 -20.32 16.18
N THR A 178 -17.96 -20.82 15.38
CA THR A 178 -18.26 -20.31 14.04
C THR A 178 -19.77 -20.12 13.95
N VAL A 179 -20.19 -18.89 13.64
CA VAL A 179 -21.60 -18.47 13.70
C VAL A 179 -22.00 -17.85 12.37
N GLY A 180 -23.25 -18.05 11.94
CA GLY A 180 -23.79 -17.45 10.72
C GLY A 180 -23.91 -18.42 9.54
N ALA A 181 -24.63 -17.98 8.50
CA ALA A 181 -24.84 -18.75 7.27
C ALA A 181 -23.52 -18.86 6.47
N ALA A 182 -23.38 -19.89 5.64
CA ALA A 182 -22.13 -20.17 4.90
C ALA A 182 -21.55 -18.97 4.12
N HIS A 183 -22.41 -18.07 3.61
CA HIS A 183 -22.01 -16.87 2.86
C HIS A 183 -21.79 -15.63 3.74
N ARG A 184 -21.95 -15.75 5.07
CA ARG A 184 -21.79 -14.68 6.06
C ARG A 184 -21.40 -15.27 7.43
N GLN A 185 -20.34 -16.07 7.43
CA GLN A 185 -19.80 -16.66 8.66
C GLN A 185 -18.94 -15.66 9.42
N THR A 186 -19.01 -15.72 10.74
CA THR A 186 -18.12 -15.04 11.68
C THR A 186 -17.41 -16.09 12.52
N PHE A 187 -16.11 -15.90 12.72
CA PHE A 187 -15.24 -16.79 13.47
C PHE A 187 -14.87 -16.13 14.79
N ASP A 188 -15.20 -16.76 15.91
CA ASP A 188 -14.75 -16.38 17.25
C ASP A 188 -13.44 -17.12 17.54
N VAL A 189 -12.37 -16.37 17.75
CA VAL A 189 -11.02 -16.86 17.89
C VAL A 189 -10.46 -16.44 19.24
N GLU A 190 -9.87 -17.40 19.93
CA GLU A 190 -9.14 -17.21 21.17
C GLU A 190 -7.64 -17.10 20.90
N CYS A 191 -6.97 -16.15 21.54
CA CYS A 191 -5.53 -15.95 21.54
C CYS A 191 -5.00 -16.20 22.95
N ASP A 192 -4.13 -17.21 23.10
CA ASP A 192 -3.58 -17.65 24.37
C ASP A 192 -2.06 -17.43 24.45
N ILE A 193 -1.60 -16.95 25.60
CA ILE A 193 -0.18 -16.86 25.95
C ILE A 193 0.01 -17.68 27.24
N PRO A 194 0.34 -18.98 27.12
CA PRO A 194 0.42 -19.87 28.29
C PRO A 194 1.40 -19.39 29.35
N GLU A 195 2.52 -18.80 28.91
CA GLU A 195 3.58 -18.31 29.78
C GLU A 195 3.16 -17.10 30.65
N LEU A 196 2.08 -16.40 30.27
CA LEU A 196 1.47 -15.32 31.08
C LEU A 196 0.13 -15.72 31.71
N GLY A 197 -0.40 -16.90 31.36
CA GLY A 197 -1.76 -17.30 31.75
C GLY A 197 -2.82 -16.31 31.27
N LEU A 198 -2.61 -15.70 30.11
CA LEU A 198 -3.52 -14.71 29.52
C LEU A 198 -4.21 -15.29 28.29
N THR A 199 -5.51 -15.06 28.21
CA THR A 199 -6.35 -15.50 27.11
C THR A 199 -7.30 -14.36 26.74
N GLU A 200 -7.34 -14.00 25.46
CA GLU A 200 -8.24 -12.97 24.93
C GLU A 200 -8.97 -13.48 23.68
N ARG A 201 -10.06 -12.81 23.29
CA ARG A 201 -10.88 -13.23 22.15
C ARG A 201 -11.08 -12.14 21.11
N GLY A 202 -11.31 -12.55 19.88
CA GLY A 202 -11.61 -11.68 18.75
C GLY A 202 -12.49 -12.35 17.72
N ILE A 203 -13.39 -11.55 17.13
CA ILE A 203 -14.35 -12.02 16.13
C ILE A 203 -14.04 -11.40 14.78
N GLY A 204 -14.07 -12.18 13.70
CA GLY A 204 -13.88 -11.68 12.34
C GLY A 204 -14.65 -12.45 11.29
N GLY A 205 -14.87 -11.82 10.12
CA GLY A 205 -15.52 -12.45 8.96
C GLY A 205 -14.69 -13.53 8.26
N SER A 206 -13.45 -13.74 8.71
CA SER A 206 -12.58 -14.85 8.33
C SER A 206 -11.78 -15.29 9.54
N ARG A 207 -11.21 -16.50 9.52
CA ARG A 207 -10.31 -16.97 10.59
C ARG A 207 -9.16 -15.98 10.83
N ARG A 208 -8.53 -15.50 9.75
CA ARG A 208 -7.44 -14.52 9.82
C ARG A 208 -7.87 -13.22 10.49
N ALA A 209 -9.05 -12.71 10.16
CA ALA A 209 -9.58 -11.49 10.77
C ALA A 209 -9.89 -11.69 12.27
N GLY A 210 -10.43 -12.86 12.65
CA GLY A 210 -10.65 -13.20 14.07
C GLY A 210 -9.35 -13.31 14.85
N GLU A 211 -8.32 -13.93 14.28
CA GLU A 211 -6.98 -14.00 14.89
C GLU A 211 -6.36 -12.60 15.08
N GLN A 212 -6.48 -11.71 14.10
CA GLN A 212 -6.01 -10.33 14.23
C GLN A 212 -6.74 -9.58 15.34
N ALA A 213 -8.08 -9.72 15.42
CA ALA A 213 -8.87 -9.11 16.50
C ALA A 213 -8.48 -9.64 17.89
N ALA A 214 -8.23 -10.95 18.01
CA ALA A 214 -7.83 -11.56 19.28
C ALA A 214 -6.42 -11.11 19.70
N ALA A 215 -5.50 -10.97 18.75
CA ALA A 215 -4.16 -10.45 18.99
C ALA A 215 -4.18 -8.97 19.42
N GLU A 216 -5.06 -8.16 18.83
CA GLU A 216 -5.26 -6.76 19.21
C GLU A 216 -5.76 -6.63 20.65
N ALA A 217 -6.77 -7.42 21.03
CA ALA A 217 -7.26 -7.50 22.41
C ALA A 217 -6.14 -7.90 23.38
N MET A 218 -5.35 -8.92 23.04
CA MET A 218 -4.20 -9.35 23.83
C MET A 218 -3.16 -8.24 24.01
N LEU A 219 -2.79 -7.53 22.94
CA LEU A 219 -1.87 -6.39 23.03
C LEU A 219 -2.40 -5.27 23.92
N ALA A 220 -3.72 -5.00 23.90
CA ALA A 220 -4.34 -4.03 24.78
C ALA A 220 -4.24 -4.46 26.26
N THR A 221 -4.53 -5.73 26.57
CA THR A 221 -4.40 -6.30 27.91
C THR A 221 -2.96 -6.25 28.42
N LEU A 222 -1.97 -6.58 27.58
CA LEU A 222 -0.55 -6.51 27.94
C LEU A 222 -0.12 -5.07 28.28
N LYS A 223 -0.55 -4.09 27.49
CA LYS A 223 -0.29 -2.66 27.75
C LYS A 223 -0.95 -2.18 29.04
N ALA A 224 -2.21 -2.58 29.28
CA ALA A 224 -2.96 -2.19 30.48
C ALA A 224 -2.34 -2.76 31.76
N LYS A 225 -1.84 -4.01 31.71
CA LYS A 225 -1.16 -4.67 32.83
C LYS A 225 0.29 -4.22 33.05
N LYS A 226 0.84 -3.37 32.15
CA LYS A 226 2.25 -2.91 32.16
C LYS A 226 3.27 -4.06 32.20
N LEU A 227 3.02 -5.11 31.41
CA LEU A 227 3.91 -6.28 31.24
C LEU A 227 4.95 -6.06 30.11
#